data_AF-A0A5N6SDP4-F1
#
_entry.id   AF-A0A5N6SDP4-F1
#
_cell.length_a   1.000
_cell.length_b   1.000
_cell.length_c   1.000
_cell.angle_alpha   90.00
_cell.angle_beta   90.00
_cell.angle_gamma   90.00
#
_symmetry.space_group_name_H-M   'P 1'
#
loop_
_entity.id
_entity.type
_entity.pdbx_description
1 polymer ?
#
loop_
_entity_poly.entity_id
_entity_poly.type
_entity_poly.pdbx_seq_one_letter_code
_entity_poly.pdbx_strand_id
1 'polypeptide(L)'
;MRRASLFGLWAVALLVNGVACQQMPPCAATCMETGLGGSSCSPIDTQCICTDTALQQNISVCIVMTCSVKEALISQNASNTMCGIEPRDISHITTIVTSVFMSLAITFTVMRCSESRDHFGPEDIFAILALIFAVPMGALEYPMAKDGYGKGIWTLPFDNITRIVKFTWLLQLLYIPALAATKMAFLCLYLRIFPSTGIRRVIWVLIAMNALYLLAYAFGTAFNCLPVSYIWTKWHGEAEGSCLNFNAFGIANAATNITLDLAVIGLPLHKIAALSVSLSKKIMLLSMFGLGFFVTVVSILRLRVVITYATTTNATYDTVATSYWSIIECFSGIVCINLPSARRLYRKVTHFCFGTSRTGQEETYQNVTPNSSFRRQETETDTESLVWVSRNR
;
A
#
# COMPACT_ATOMS: atom_id res chain seq x y z
N MET A 1 -20.49 -1.09 -69.36
CA MET A 1 -19.16 -0.60 -68.92
C MET A 1 -19.25 0.86 -68.43
N ARG A 2 -19.85 1.11 -67.26
CA ARG A 2 -19.94 2.47 -66.66
C ARG A 2 -20.28 2.45 -65.15
N ARG A 3 -19.62 1.57 -64.38
CA ARG A 3 -19.71 1.51 -62.90
C ARG A 3 -18.35 1.50 -62.20
N ALA A 4 -17.25 1.66 -62.93
CA ALA A 4 -15.89 1.60 -62.39
C ALA A 4 -15.31 2.95 -61.94
N SER A 5 -16.03 4.07 -62.11
CA SER A 5 -15.50 5.42 -61.87
C SER A 5 -15.87 6.05 -60.52
N LEU A 6 -16.70 5.41 -59.69
CA LEU A 6 -17.08 5.95 -58.37
C LEU A 6 -16.25 5.40 -57.21
N PHE A 7 -15.63 4.23 -57.36
CA PHE A 7 -14.67 3.71 -56.37
C PHE A 7 -13.32 4.44 -56.40
N GLY A 8 -12.96 5.05 -57.54
CA GLY A 8 -11.70 5.80 -57.68
C GLY A 8 -11.68 7.16 -56.99
N LEU A 9 -12.85 7.79 -56.76
CA LEU A 9 -12.91 9.13 -56.15
C LEU A 9 -12.93 9.08 -54.61
N TRP A 10 -13.43 7.99 -54.02
CA TRP A 10 -13.26 7.73 -52.58
C TRP A 10 -11.80 7.44 -52.20
N ALA A 11 -11.00 6.94 -53.14
CA ALA A 11 -9.57 6.70 -52.93
C ALA A 11 -8.73 7.99 -52.88
N VAL A 12 -9.22 9.11 -53.44
CA VAL A 12 -8.46 10.38 -53.51
C VAL A 12 -8.74 11.31 -52.33
N ALA A 13 -9.86 11.14 -51.63
CA ALA A 13 -10.13 11.85 -50.37
C ALA A 13 -9.32 11.30 -49.17
N LEU A 14 -8.58 10.20 -49.36
CA LEU A 14 -7.74 9.56 -48.33
C LEU A 14 -6.40 10.26 -48.05
N LEU A 15 -6.09 11.38 -48.72
CA LEU A 15 -4.73 11.92 -48.74
C LEU A 15 -4.51 13.23 -47.96
N VAL A 16 -5.48 13.73 -47.19
CA VAL A 16 -5.28 14.98 -46.43
C VAL A 16 -5.02 14.78 -44.93
N ASN A 17 -5.18 13.56 -44.39
CA ASN A 17 -4.68 13.17 -43.05
C ASN A 17 -4.31 11.67 -43.01
N GLY A 18 -3.56 11.21 -44.02
CA GLY A 18 -3.37 9.81 -44.43
C GLY A 18 -2.65 8.84 -43.47
N VAL A 19 -2.75 8.99 -42.15
CA VAL A 19 -2.19 8.01 -41.19
C VAL A 19 -3.29 7.29 -40.38
N ALA A 20 -4.45 7.92 -40.15
CA ALA A 20 -5.48 7.35 -39.26
C ALA A 20 -6.37 6.27 -39.91
N CYS A 21 -6.73 6.40 -41.20
CA CYS A 21 -7.61 5.43 -41.87
C CYS A 21 -6.93 4.09 -42.18
N GLN A 22 -5.59 4.04 -42.28
CA GLN A 22 -4.89 2.81 -42.64
C GLN A 22 -4.76 1.81 -41.47
N GLN A 23 -5.12 2.24 -40.25
CA GLN A 23 -5.09 1.42 -39.03
C GLN A 23 -6.47 1.09 -38.48
N MET A 24 -7.56 1.62 -39.04
CA MET A 24 -8.90 1.37 -38.50
C MET A 24 -9.45 0.00 -39.00
N PRO A 25 -9.88 -0.89 -38.10
CA PRO A 25 -10.45 -2.18 -38.49
C PRO A 25 -11.75 -2.02 -39.32
N PRO A 26 -12.06 -2.97 -40.21
CA PRO A 26 -13.26 -2.90 -41.06
C PRO A 26 -14.57 -2.74 -40.26
N CYS A 27 -14.69 -3.44 -39.12
CA CYS A 27 -15.87 -3.35 -38.25
C CYS A 27 -16.08 -1.92 -37.70
N ALA A 28 -15.00 -1.23 -37.34
CA ALA A 28 -15.05 0.12 -36.79
C ALA A 28 -15.36 1.15 -37.89
N ALA A 29 -14.88 0.92 -39.11
CA ALA A 29 -15.24 1.76 -40.26
C ALA A 29 -16.74 1.71 -40.56
N THR A 30 -17.37 0.52 -40.54
CA THR A 30 -18.83 0.39 -40.72
C THR A 30 -19.63 1.12 -39.61
N CYS A 31 -19.17 1.03 -38.36
CA CYS A 31 -19.78 1.77 -37.26
C CYS A 31 -19.64 3.28 -37.41
N MET A 32 -18.49 3.75 -37.89
CA MET A 32 -18.24 5.17 -38.14
C MET A 32 -19.13 5.71 -39.27
N GLU A 33 -19.27 4.97 -40.38
CA GLU A 33 -20.18 5.32 -41.48
C GLU A 33 -21.64 5.39 -41.02
N THR A 34 -22.08 4.40 -40.26
CA THR A 34 -23.45 4.33 -39.72
C THR A 34 -23.72 5.48 -38.76
N GLY A 35 -22.77 5.78 -37.87
CA GLY A 35 -22.87 6.90 -36.94
C GLY A 35 -22.91 8.26 -37.65
N LEU A 36 -22.05 8.45 -38.66
CA LEU A 36 -22.01 9.67 -39.45
C LEU A 36 -23.30 9.92 -40.24
N GLY A 37 -23.91 8.86 -40.78
CA GLY A 37 -25.20 8.95 -41.48
C GLY A 37 -26.36 9.46 -40.62
N GLY A 38 -26.25 9.35 -39.29
CA GLY A 38 -27.20 9.89 -38.32
C GLY A 38 -26.82 11.25 -37.73
N SER A 39 -25.69 11.83 -38.13
CA SER A 39 -25.14 13.06 -37.56
C SER A 39 -25.14 14.24 -38.55
N SER A 40 -24.97 15.46 -38.04
CA SER A 40 -24.75 16.65 -38.86
C SER A 40 -23.29 16.87 -39.28
N CYS A 41 -22.38 15.99 -38.86
CA CYS A 41 -20.95 16.14 -39.16
C CYS A 41 -20.60 15.62 -40.56
N SER A 42 -19.71 16.35 -41.26
CA SER A 42 -19.13 15.88 -42.52
C SER A 42 -18.05 14.82 -42.27
N PRO A 43 -17.88 13.81 -43.15
CA PRO A 43 -16.85 12.77 -42.98
C PRO A 43 -15.41 13.28 -42.91
N ILE A 44 -15.17 14.49 -43.42
CA ILE A 44 -13.85 15.15 -43.41
C ILE A 44 -13.68 16.15 -42.25
N ASP A 45 -14.77 16.47 -41.54
CA ASP A 45 -14.74 17.44 -40.44
C ASP A 45 -14.34 16.74 -39.14
N THR A 46 -13.02 16.57 -38.99
CA THR A 46 -12.40 15.98 -37.80
C THR A 46 -12.81 16.71 -36.52
N GLN A 47 -12.96 18.04 -36.56
CA GLN A 47 -13.30 18.82 -35.38
C GLN A 47 -14.75 18.57 -34.93
N CYS A 48 -15.71 18.51 -35.86
CA CYS A 48 -17.09 18.14 -35.55
C CYS A 48 -17.17 16.73 -34.95
N ILE A 49 -16.50 15.75 -35.56
CA ILE A 49 -16.48 14.35 -35.09
C ILE A 49 -15.89 14.24 -33.67
N CYS A 50 -14.83 15.00 -33.38
CA CYS A 50 -14.14 14.95 -32.09
C CYS A 50 -14.85 15.74 -30.98
N THR A 51 -15.81 16.62 -31.31
CA THR A 51 -16.52 17.46 -30.33
C THR A 51 -17.95 17.00 -30.06
N ASP A 52 -18.58 16.28 -31.00
CA ASP A 52 -19.93 15.73 -30.81
C ASP A 52 -19.92 14.48 -29.90
N THR A 53 -20.28 14.70 -28.64
CA THR A 53 -20.37 13.63 -27.63
C THR A 53 -21.45 12.58 -27.92
N ALA A 54 -22.56 12.94 -28.58
CA ALA A 54 -23.64 12.01 -28.88
C ALA A 54 -23.22 11.07 -30.03
N LEU A 55 -22.55 11.64 -31.04
CA LEU A 55 -21.94 10.86 -32.12
C LEU A 55 -20.89 9.87 -31.59
N GLN A 56 -19.98 10.32 -30.71
CA GLN A 56 -18.97 9.46 -30.12
C GLN A 56 -19.56 8.32 -29.28
N GLN A 57 -20.63 8.59 -28.52
CA GLN A 57 -21.32 7.55 -27.76
C GLN A 57 -21.99 6.53 -28.69
N ASN A 58 -22.67 6.96 -29.75
CA ASN A 58 -23.31 6.04 -30.69
C ASN A 58 -22.29 5.16 -31.42
N ILE A 59 -21.17 5.74 -31.86
CA ILE A 59 -20.08 5.00 -32.52
C ILE A 59 -19.44 4.01 -31.53
N SER A 60 -19.14 4.44 -30.30
CA SER A 60 -18.52 3.55 -29.30
C SER A 60 -19.42 2.37 -28.91
N VAL A 61 -20.73 2.59 -28.77
CA VAL A 61 -21.70 1.51 -28.54
C VAL A 61 -21.71 0.52 -29.72
N CYS A 62 -21.73 1.01 -30.96
CA CYS A 62 -21.66 0.15 -32.14
C CYS A 62 -20.39 -0.69 -32.16
N ILE A 63 -19.23 -0.08 -31.88
CA ILE A 63 -17.93 -0.76 -31.88
C ILE A 63 -17.89 -1.84 -30.81
N VAL A 64 -18.33 -1.57 -29.59
CA VAL A 64 -18.33 -2.55 -28.49
C VAL A 64 -19.24 -3.75 -28.79
N MET A 65 -20.31 -3.54 -29.55
CA MET A 65 -21.26 -4.60 -29.92
C MET A 65 -20.83 -5.42 -31.14
N THR A 66 -20.03 -4.84 -32.05
CA THR A 66 -19.77 -5.42 -33.38
C THR A 66 -18.31 -5.87 -33.56
N CYS A 67 -17.37 -5.18 -32.94
CA CYS A 67 -15.93 -5.45 -33.06
C CYS A 67 -15.42 -6.37 -31.93
N SER A 68 -14.33 -7.07 -32.19
CA SER A 68 -13.55 -7.69 -31.11
C SER A 68 -12.94 -6.64 -30.19
N VAL A 69 -12.60 -7.01 -28.95
CA VAL A 69 -11.98 -6.07 -27.99
C VAL A 69 -10.66 -5.49 -28.51
N LYS A 70 -9.86 -6.32 -29.21
CA LYS A 70 -8.60 -5.89 -29.84
C LYS A 70 -8.84 -4.83 -30.91
N GLU A 71 -9.82 -5.04 -31.78
CA GLU A 71 -10.21 -4.07 -32.81
C GLU A 71 -10.79 -2.79 -32.20
N ALA A 72 -11.59 -2.90 -31.14
CA ALA A 72 -12.10 -1.76 -30.41
C ALA A 72 -10.95 -0.90 -29.84
N LEU A 73 -9.92 -1.51 -29.25
CA LEU A 73 -8.75 -0.78 -28.74
C LEU A 73 -7.95 -0.10 -29.86
N ILE A 74 -7.76 -0.79 -30.99
CA ILE A 74 -7.09 -0.20 -32.17
C ILE A 74 -7.89 1.00 -32.68
N SER A 75 -9.22 0.87 -32.78
CA SER A 75 -10.10 1.95 -33.22
C SER A 75 -10.07 3.15 -32.27
N GLN A 76 -10.01 2.91 -30.96
CA GLN A 76 -9.90 3.96 -29.94
C GLN A 76 -8.56 4.72 -30.07
N ASN A 77 -7.46 4.00 -30.31
CA ASN A 77 -6.16 4.62 -30.50
C ASN A 77 -6.10 5.47 -31.78
N ALA A 78 -6.65 4.94 -32.88
CA ALA A 78 -6.75 5.64 -34.15
C ALA A 78 -7.63 6.90 -34.03
N SER A 79 -8.78 6.79 -33.36
CA SER A 79 -9.68 7.92 -33.08
C SER A 79 -9.01 9.00 -32.24
N ASN A 80 -8.31 8.64 -31.16
CA ASN A 80 -7.57 9.59 -30.33
C ASN A 80 -6.47 10.31 -31.11
N THR A 81 -5.77 9.58 -31.98
CA THR A 81 -4.73 10.15 -32.86
C THR A 81 -5.34 11.11 -33.88
N MET A 82 -6.50 10.77 -34.46
CA MET A 82 -7.24 11.63 -35.38
C MET A 82 -7.71 12.93 -34.72
N CYS A 83 -8.11 12.87 -33.44
CA CYS A 83 -8.53 14.02 -32.66
C CYS A 83 -7.38 14.84 -32.06
N GLY A 84 -6.12 14.46 -32.31
CA GLY A 84 -4.95 15.13 -31.73
C GLY A 84 -4.86 15.03 -30.21
N ILE A 85 -5.48 14.01 -29.61
CA ILE A 85 -5.47 13.78 -28.16
C ILE A 85 -4.14 13.11 -27.80
N GLU A 86 -3.25 13.85 -27.14
CA GLU A 86 -1.98 13.29 -26.68
C GLU A 86 -2.18 12.17 -25.65
N PRO A 87 -1.45 11.04 -25.76
CA PRO A 87 -1.48 9.98 -24.76
C PRO A 87 -1.07 10.50 -23.38
N ARG A 88 -1.96 10.36 -22.39
CA ARG A 88 -1.63 10.66 -20.99
C ARG A 88 -0.67 9.59 -20.45
N ASP A 89 0.37 10.05 -19.74
CA ASP A 89 1.37 9.19 -19.08
C ASP A 89 1.58 9.61 -17.63
N ILE A 90 1.12 8.76 -16.70
CA ILE A 90 1.30 8.93 -15.25
C ILE A 90 2.18 7.84 -14.63
N SER A 91 2.92 7.09 -15.45
CA SER A 91 3.72 5.92 -15.03
C SER A 91 4.83 6.28 -14.02
N HIS A 92 5.34 7.51 -14.11
CA HIS A 92 6.39 8.03 -13.23
C HIS A 92 5.94 8.16 -11.78
N ILE A 93 4.63 8.40 -11.53
CA ILE A 93 4.10 8.62 -10.18
C ILE A 93 4.28 7.36 -9.32
N THR A 94 3.90 6.19 -9.83
CA THR A 94 4.03 4.94 -9.05
C THR A 94 5.49 4.62 -8.78
N THR A 95 6.36 4.82 -9.77
CA THR A 95 7.79 4.55 -9.65
C THR A 95 8.46 5.44 -8.58
N ILE A 96 8.15 6.73 -8.57
CA ILE A 96 8.67 7.69 -7.59
C ILE A 96 8.16 7.34 -6.19
N VAL A 97 6.85 7.19 -6.02
CA VAL A 97 6.22 6.86 -4.74
C VAL A 97 6.79 5.56 -4.17
N THR A 98 6.89 4.53 -5.00
CA THR A 98 7.48 3.23 -4.61
C THR A 98 8.91 3.39 -4.15
N SER A 99 9.75 4.07 -4.91
CA SER A 99 11.17 4.23 -4.59
C SER A 99 11.37 4.94 -3.24
N VAL A 100 10.60 6.00 -2.96
CA VAL A 100 10.68 6.76 -1.71
C VAL A 100 10.20 5.92 -0.53
N PHE A 101 9.01 5.33 -0.61
CA PHE A 101 8.43 4.61 0.53
C PHE A 101 9.13 3.27 0.79
N MET A 102 9.57 2.57 -0.26
CA MET A 102 10.34 1.33 -0.14
C MET A 102 11.70 1.57 0.50
N SER A 103 12.45 2.59 0.07
CA SER A 103 13.76 2.92 0.67
C SER A 103 13.63 3.31 2.15
N LEU A 104 12.60 4.10 2.50
CA LEU A 104 12.28 4.40 3.90
C LEU A 104 11.98 3.13 4.71
N ALA A 105 11.08 2.27 4.23
CA ALA A 105 10.71 1.05 4.94
C ALA A 105 11.89 0.08 5.15
N ILE A 106 12.75 -0.09 4.13
CA ILE A 106 13.98 -0.89 4.24
C ILE A 106 14.89 -0.29 5.31
N THR A 107 15.15 1.03 5.24
CA THR A 107 16.04 1.72 6.19
C THR A 107 15.56 1.54 7.63
N PHE A 108 14.26 1.77 7.89
CA PHE A 108 13.67 1.62 9.22
C PHE A 108 13.69 0.18 9.73
N THR A 109 13.47 -0.81 8.86
CA THR A 109 13.53 -2.23 9.25
C THR A 109 14.96 -2.67 9.54
N VAL A 110 15.94 -2.24 8.73
CA VAL A 110 17.37 -2.52 8.99
C VAL A 110 17.82 -1.91 10.31
N MET A 111 17.41 -0.66 10.59
CA MET A 111 17.66 -0.02 11.89
C MET A 111 17.05 -0.81 13.05
N ARG A 112 15.84 -1.36 12.89
CA ARG A 112 15.23 -2.22 13.90
C ARG A 112 16.02 -3.50 14.14
N CYS A 113 16.46 -4.17 13.08
CA CYS A 113 17.22 -5.42 13.18
C CYS A 113 18.58 -5.22 13.86
N SER A 114 19.24 -4.07 13.64
CA SER A 114 20.52 -3.79 14.29
C SER A 114 20.40 -3.56 15.79
N GLU A 115 19.29 -2.97 16.25
CA GLU A 115 19.04 -2.72 17.66
C GLU A 115 18.45 -3.90 18.43
N SER A 116 17.72 -4.77 17.74
CA SER A 116 17.00 -5.89 18.37
C SER A 116 17.86 -7.15 18.49
N ARG A 117 19.17 -7.07 18.17
CA ARG A 117 20.13 -8.19 18.21
C ARG A 117 20.13 -8.95 19.54
N ASP A 118 19.93 -8.26 20.66
CA ASP A 118 19.99 -8.88 21.99
C ASP A 118 18.62 -9.38 22.48
N HIS A 119 17.50 -8.93 21.88
CA HIS A 119 16.14 -9.21 22.37
C HIS A 119 15.15 -9.31 21.22
N PHE A 120 15.32 -10.32 20.37
CA PHE A 120 14.48 -10.58 19.22
C PHE A 120 13.11 -11.13 19.65
N GLY A 121 12.05 -10.41 19.33
CA GLY A 121 10.67 -10.77 19.66
C GLY A 121 9.86 -11.19 18.44
N PRO A 122 8.67 -11.78 18.64
CA PRO A 122 7.75 -12.12 17.55
C PRO A 122 7.36 -10.90 16.69
N GLU A 123 7.30 -9.71 17.28
CA GLU A 123 7.06 -8.45 16.57
C GLU A 123 8.14 -8.13 15.52
N ASP A 124 9.38 -8.56 15.74
CA ASP A 124 10.50 -8.35 14.81
C ASP A 124 10.39 -9.29 13.62
N ILE A 125 10.00 -10.54 13.87
CA ILE A 125 9.74 -11.55 12.82
C ILE A 125 8.65 -11.04 11.88
N PHE A 126 7.51 -10.60 12.41
CA PHE A 126 6.41 -10.13 11.58
C PHE A 126 6.73 -8.82 10.84
N ALA A 127 7.55 -7.93 11.42
CA ALA A 127 8.01 -6.73 10.72
C ALA A 127 8.91 -7.07 9.52
N ILE A 128 9.79 -8.06 9.65
CA ILE A 128 10.63 -8.55 8.55
C ILE A 128 9.77 -9.26 7.50
N LEU A 129 8.82 -10.12 7.92
CA LEU A 129 7.89 -10.77 7.00
C LEU A 129 7.08 -9.76 6.20
N ALA A 130 6.61 -8.68 6.82
CA ALA A 130 5.92 -7.60 6.12
C ALA A 130 6.80 -6.99 5.02
N LEU A 131 8.09 -6.76 5.30
CA LEU A 131 9.03 -6.25 4.31
C LEU A 131 9.31 -7.27 3.18
N ILE A 132 9.42 -8.55 3.50
CA ILE A 132 9.63 -9.63 2.52
C ILE A 132 8.50 -9.69 1.49
N PHE A 133 7.25 -9.40 1.89
CA PHE A 133 6.13 -9.32 0.96
C PHE A 133 6.02 -7.96 0.27
N ALA A 134 6.29 -6.86 0.99
CA ALA A 134 6.16 -5.50 0.46
C ALA A 134 7.22 -5.13 -0.58
N VAL A 135 8.46 -5.60 -0.45
CA VAL A 135 9.55 -5.26 -1.39
C VAL A 135 9.28 -5.83 -2.79
N PRO A 136 8.95 -7.13 -2.97
CA PRO A 136 8.54 -7.65 -4.27
C PRO A 136 7.30 -6.95 -4.83
N MET A 137 6.33 -6.61 -3.97
CA MET A 137 5.14 -5.85 -4.36
C MET A 137 5.52 -4.52 -5.02
N GLY A 138 6.44 -3.75 -4.41
CA GLY A 138 6.96 -2.51 -5.01
C GLY A 138 7.86 -2.75 -6.23
N ALA A 139 8.70 -3.80 -6.20
CA ALA A 139 9.62 -4.09 -7.30
C ALA A 139 8.92 -4.46 -8.62
N LEU A 140 7.71 -5.03 -8.55
CA LEU A 140 6.90 -5.34 -9.73
C LEU A 140 6.38 -4.10 -10.47
N GLU A 141 6.30 -2.92 -9.82
CA GLU A 141 5.85 -1.68 -10.46
C GLU A 141 6.83 -1.17 -11.53
N TYR A 142 8.13 -1.43 -11.40
CA TYR A 142 9.14 -1.00 -12.37
C TYR A 142 8.98 -1.65 -13.75
N PRO A 143 8.90 -3.00 -13.88
CA PRO A 143 8.61 -3.62 -15.17
C PRO A 143 7.22 -3.25 -15.69
N MET A 144 6.21 -3.13 -14.82
CA MET A 144 4.87 -2.66 -15.22
C MET A 144 4.90 -1.27 -15.85
N ALA A 145 5.62 -0.32 -15.23
CA ALA A 145 5.79 1.04 -15.78
C ALA A 145 6.47 1.00 -17.15
N LYS A 146 7.48 0.12 -17.33
CA LYS A 146 8.13 -0.09 -18.63
C LYS A 146 7.18 -0.67 -19.69
N ASP A 147 6.29 -1.58 -19.29
CA ASP A 147 5.28 -2.16 -20.17
C ASP A 147 4.15 -1.18 -20.52
N GLY A 148 4.07 -0.03 -19.83
CA GLY A 148 3.12 1.05 -20.09
C GLY A 148 2.03 1.24 -19.04
N TYR A 149 2.20 0.70 -17.83
CA TYR A 149 1.31 0.94 -16.70
C TYR A 149 1.31 2.42 -16.31
N GLY A 150 0.15 3.09 -16.36
CA GLY A 150 0.08 4.56 -16.33
C GLY A 150 -0.25 5.21 -17.67
N LYS A 151 -0.40 4.42 -18.74
CA LYS A 151 -0.86 4.88 -20.06
C LYS A 151 -2.24 4.29 -20.38
N GLY A 152 -2.95 4.96 -21.28
CA GLY A 152 -4.23 4.46 -21.78
C GLY A 152 -4.09 3.08 -22.43
N ILE A 153 -4.97 2.14 -22.09
CA ILE A 153 -4.88 0.73 -22.52
C ILE A 153 -4.80 0.56 -24.05
N TRP A 154 -5.41 1.48 -24.80
CA TRP A 154 -5.41 1.49 -26.27
C TRP A 154 -4.06 1.85 -26.91
N THR A 155 -3.10 2.40 -26.16
CA THR A 155 -1.77 2.74 -26.71
C THR A 155 -0.75 1.61 -26.55
N LEU A 156 -1.16 0.50 -25.92
CA LEU A 156 -0.25 -0.55 -25.49
C LEU A 156 -0.31 -1.79 -26.39
N PRO A 157 0.83 -2.47 -26.63
CA PRO A 157 0.84 -3.80 -27.22
C PRO A 157 0.03 -4.79 -26.38
N PHE A 158 -0.70 -5.71 -27.03
CA PHE A 158 -1.57 -6.68 -26.36
C PHE A 158 -0.83 -7.60 -25.37
N ASP A 159 0.42 -7.98 -25.67
CA ASP A 159 1.25 -8.77 -24.77
C ASP A 159 1.61 -8.02 -23.49
N ASN A 160 1.85 -6.71 -23.61
CA ASN A 160 2.14 -5.84 -22.47
C ASN A 160 0.90 -5.69 -21.58
N ILE A 161 -0.30 -5.56 -22.15
CA ILE A 161 -1.55 -5.53 -21.38
C ILE A 161 -1.68 -6.81 -20.54
N THR A 162 -1.48 -7.97 -21.18
CA THR A 162 -1.53 -9.27 -20.48
C THR A 162 -0.51 -9.35 -19.35
N ARG A 163 0.71 -8.87 -19.57
CA ARG A 163 1.77 -8.86 -18.55
C ARG A 163 1.46 -7.91 -17.39
N ILE A 164 0.94 -6.71 -17.68
CA ILE A 164 0.51 -5.73 -16.67
C ILE A 164 -0.58 -6.35 -15.80
N VAL A 165 -1.62 -6.96 -16.38
CA VAL A 165 -2.72 -7.58 -15.61
C VAL A 165 -2.20 -8.73 -14.72
N LYS A 166 -1.27 -9.56 -15.23
CA LYS A 166 -0.61 -10.61 -14.43
C LYS A 166 0.14 -10.03 -13.24
N PHE A 167 0.93 -8.98 -13.45
CA PHE A 167 1.71 -8.35 -12.39
C PHE A 167 0.83 -7.61 -11.39
N THR A 168 -0.27 -6.98 -11.82
CA THR A 168 -1.27 -6.40 -10.91
C THR A 168 -1.88 -7.45 -9.99
N TRP A 169 -2.17 -8.65 -10.51
CA TRP A 169 -2.67 -9.77 -9.69
C TRP A 169 -1.61 -10.25 -8.68
N LEU A 170 -0.36 -10.41 -9.10
CA LEU A 170 0.75 -10.74 -8.19
C LEU A 170 0.95 -9.67 -7.10
N LEU A 171 0.82 -8.40 -7.46
CA LEU A 171 0.91 -7.27 -6.53
C LEU A 171 -0.17 -7.39 -5.44
N GLN A 172 -1.42 -7.68 -5.83
CA GLN A 172 -2.51 -7.89 -4.86
C GLN A 172 -2.25 -9.10 -3.94
N LEU A 173 -1.69 -10.18 -4.49
CA LEU A 173 -1.31 -11.37 -3.71
C LEU A 173 -0.22 -11.10 -2.69
N LEU A 174 0.70 -10.18 -2.97
CA LEU A 174 1.77 -9.79 -2.05
C LEU A 174 1.30 -8.72 -1.05
N TYR A 175 0.38 -7.86 -1.47
CA TYR A 175 -0.17 -6.78 -0.66
C TYR A 175 -0.91 -7.28 0.59
N ILE A 176 -1.79 -8.28 0.45
CA ILE A 176 -2.59 -8.82 1.56
C ILE A 176 -1.71 -9.38 2.69
N PRO A 177 -0.74 -10.28 2.44
CA PRO A 177 0.16 -10.79 3.48
C PRO A 177 1.06 -9.69 4.05
N ALA A 178 1.49 -8.70 3.26
CA ALA A 178 2.28 -7.59 3.79
C ALA A 178 1.50 -6.77 4.83
N LEU A 179 0.23 -6.45 4.56
CA LEU A 179 -0.64 -5.77 5.51
C LEU A 179 -0.95 -6.62 6.75
N ALA A 180 -1.28 -7.89 6.54
CA ALA A 180 -1.58 -8.80 7.65
C ALA A 180 -0.35 -8.96 8.56
N ALA A 181 0.85 -9.13 8.01
CA ALA A 181 2.10 -9.21 8.76
C ALA A 181 2.40 -7.90 9.51
N THR A 182 2.16 -6.74 8.89
CA THR A 182 2.30 -5.44 9.56
C THR A 182 1.38 -5.33 10.78
N LYS A 183 0.09 -5.72 10.62
CA LYS A 183 -0.88 -5.75 11.72
C LYS A 183 -0.49 -6.75 12.81
N MET A 184 0.00 -7.94 12.44
CA MET A 184 0.53 -8.91 13.41
C MET A 184 1.69 -8.34 14.21
N ALA A 185 2.62 -7.62 13.57
CA ALA A 185 3.73 -6.98 14.26
C ALA A 185 3.26 -5.94 15.30
N PHE A 186 2.24 -5.13 14.98
CA PHE A 186 1.61 -4.22 15.95
C PHE A 186 0.99 -4.96 17.13
N LEU A 187 0.21 -6.01 16.85
CA LEU A 187 -0.47 -6.78 17.89
C LEU A 187 0.52 -7.50 18.82
N CYS A 188 1.59 -8.09 18.28
CA CYS A 188 2.69 -8.66 19.05
C CYS A 188 3.39 -7.61 19.91
N LEU A 189 3.67 -6.44 19.35
CA LEU A 189 4.26 -5.32 20.10
C LEU A 189 3.34 -4.89 21.26
N TYR A 190 2.02 -4.87 21.06
CA TYR A 190 1.06 -4.56 22.11
C TYR A 190 0.99 -5.62 23.21
N LEU A 191 1.13 -6.91 22.90
CA LEU A 191 1.23 -7.97 23.93
C LEU A 191 2.46 -7.77 24.84
N ARG A 192 3.57 -7.27 24.27
CA ARG A 192 4.81 -6.95 24.99
C ARG A 192 4.66 -5.70 25.86
N ILE A 193 3.99 -4.66 25.36
CA ILE A 193 3.83 -3.38 26.07
C ILE A 193 2.78 -3.46 27.18
N PHE A 194 1.64 -4.12 26.94
CA PHE A 194 0.51 -4.12 27.85
C PHE A 194 0.40 -5.44 28.63
N PRO A 195 0.65 -5.43 29.95
CA PRO A 195 0.54 -6.63 30.79
C PRO A 195 -0.91 -6.97 31.20
N SER A 196 -1.86 -6.06 31.02
CA SER A 196 -3.25 -6.23 31.47
C SER A 196 -3.95 -7.41 30.79
N THR A 197 -4.51 -8.32 31.58
CA THR A 197 -5.18 -9.55 31.10
C THR A 197 -6.38 -9.26 30.20
N GLY A 198 -7.18 -8.23 30.51
CA GLY A 198 -8.32 -7.83 29.68
C GLY A 198 -7.92 -7.40 28.27
N ILE A 199 -6.91 -6.52 28.16
CA ILE A 199 -6.39 -6.04 26.87
C ILE A 199 -5.78 -7.21 26.08
N ARG A 200 -5.03 -8.10 26.76
CA ARG A 200 -4.41 -9.26 26.10
C ARG A 200 -5.46 -10.17 25.45
N ARG A 201 -6.63 -10.38 26.06
CA ARG A 201 -7.73 -11.12 25.43
C ARG A 201 -8.19 -10.45 24.13
N VAL A 202 -8.41 -9.13 24.16
CA VAL A 202 -8.81 -8.37 22.97
C VAL A 202 -7.75 -8.46 21.87
N ILE A 203 -6.47 -8.37 22.23
CA ILE A 203 -5.36 -8.52 21.28
C ILE A 203 -5.37 -9.92 20.63
N TRP A 204 -5.56 -10.99 21.41
CA TRP A 204 -5.65 -12.34 20.87
C TRP A 204 -6.84 -12.53 19.91
N VAL A 205 -7.98 -11.91 20.22
CA VAL A 205 -9.14 -11.89 19.30
C VAL A 205 -8.77 -11.18 17.99
N LEU A 206 -8.11 -10.03 18.06
CA LEU A 206 -7.67 -9.30 16.86
C LEU A 206 -6.62 -10.05 16.05
N ILE A 207 -5.71 -10.79 16.70
CA ILE A 207 -4.76 -11.68 16.02
C ILE A 207 -5.52 -12.74 15.24
N ALA A 208 -6.53 -13.39 15.85
CA ALA A 208 -7.35 -14.39 15.16
C ALA A 208 -8.13 -13.78 13.98
N MET A 209 -8.75 -12.61 14.17
CA MET A 209 -9.46 -11.90 13.10
C MET A 209 -8.53 -11.52 11.94
N ASN A 210 -7.32 -11.04 12.24
CA ASN A 210 -6.34 -10.69 11.23
C ASN A 210 -5.80 -11.93 10.47
N ALA A 211 -5.65 -13.06 11.15
CA ALA A 211 -5.30 -14.33 10.51
C ALA A 211 -6.41 -14.84 9.58
N LEU A 212 -7.68 -14.72 9.99
CA LEU A 212 -8.83 -15.05 9.17
C LEU A 212 -8.94 -14.13 7.94
N TYR A 213 -8.69 -12.83 8.13
CA TYR A 213 -8.60 -11.87 7.02
C TYR A 213 -7.53 -12.29 6.00
N LEU A 214 -6.31 -12.60 6.47
CA LEU A 214 -5.24 -13.06 5.60
C LEU A 214 -5.67 -14.30 4.81
N LEU A 215 -6.22 -15.31 5.49
CA LEU A 215 -6.63 -16.55 4.84
C LEU A 215 -7.73 -16.31 3.81
N ALA A 216 -8.81 -15.64 4.19
CA ALA A 216 -9.95 -15.41 3.32
C ALA A 216 -9.58 -14.61 2.06
N TYR A 217 -8.87 -13.49 2.22
CA TYR A 217 -8.56 -12.60 1.10
C TYR A 217 -7.35 -13.06 0.28
N ALA A 218 -6.36 -13.76 0.86
CA ALA A 218 -5.26 -14.33 0.08
C ALA A 218 -5.77 -15.45 -0.84
N PHE A 219 -6.58 -16.38 -0.33
CA PHE A 219 -7.19 -17.43 -1.15
C PHE A 219 -8.20 -16.85 -2.15
N GLY A 220 -9.02 -15.89 -1.73
CA GLY A 220 -9.95 -15.20 -2.62
C GLY A 220 -9.25 -14.50 -3.79
N THR A 221 -8.12 -13.83 -3.54
CA THR A 221 -7.30 -13.21 -4.60
C THR A 221 -6.59 -14.25 -5.45
N ALA A 222 -6.03 -15.31 -4.85
CA ALA A 222 -5.31 -16.35 -5.59
C ALA A 222 -6.21 -17.09 -6.57
N PHE A 223 -7.47 -17.31 -6.19
CA PHE A 223 -8.45 -18.06 -6.96
C PHE A 223 -9.61 -17.16 -7.40
N ASN A 224 -9.33 -15.90 -7.74
CA ASN A 224 -10.40 -14.97 -8.10
C ASN A 224 -11.09 -15.28 -9.44
N CYS A 225 -10.48 -16.11 -10.28
CA CYS A 225 -11.12 -16.66 -11.47
C CYS A 225 -10.77 -18.14 -11.65
N LEU A 226 -11.65 -18.85 -12.35
CA LEU A 226 -11.51 -20.25 -12.75
C LEU A 226 -11.67 -20.37 -14.28
N PRO A 227 -10.64 -20.85 -14.99
CA PRO A 227 -9.28 -21.15 -14.52
C PRO A 227 -8.52 -19.89 -14.08
N VAL A 228 -7.45 -20.03 -13.28
CA VAL A 228 -6.62 -18.89 -12.81
C VAL A 228 -6.04 -18.11 -13.99
N SER A 229 -5.77 -18.76 -15.12
CA SER A 229 -5.33 -18.09 -16.33
C SER A 229 -6.33 -17.10 -16.91
N TYR A 230 -7.61 -17.22 -16.53
CA TYR A 230 -8.65 -16.30 -16.95
C TYR A 230 -8.43 -14.87 -16.41
N ILE A 231 -7.74 -14.72 -15.28
CA ILE A 231 -7.44 -13.41 -14.68
C ILE A 231 -6.75 -12.47 -15.68
N TRP A 232 -5.79 -12.99 -16.44
CA TRP A 232 -5.00 -12.21 -17.38
C TRP A 232 -5.37 -12.42 -18.85
N THR A 233 -6.36 -13.26 -19.15
CA THR A 233 -6.87 -13.47 -20.51
C THR A 233 -8.28 -12.91 -20.71
N LYS A 234 -9.02 -12.64 -19.62
CA LYS A 234 -10.36 -12.04 -19.68
C LYS A 234 -10.40 -10.74 -20.48
N TRP A 235 -9.36 -9.92 -20.43
CA TRP A 235 -9.36 -8.58 -21.03
C TRP A 235 -9.58 -8.59 -22.55
N HIS A 236 -9.15 -9.63 -23.27
CA HIS A 236 -9.31 -9.72 -24.73
C HIS A 236 -10.62 -10.40 -25.16
N GLY A 237 -11.41 -10.94 -24.23
CA GLY A 237 -12.74 -11.50 -24.50
C GLY A 237 -12.77 -12.84 -25.25
N GLU A 238 -11.61 -13.39 -25.63
CA GLU A 238 -11.53 -14.66 -26.39
C GLU A 238 -11.38 -15.88 -25.48
N ALA A 239 -11.16 -15.67 -24.18
CA ALA A 239 -11.01 -16.74 -23.21
C ALA A 239 -12.33 -17.03 -22.50
N GLU A 240 -12.56 -18.29 -22.15
CA GLU A 240 -13.69 -18.72 -21.35
C GLU A 240 -13.27 -18.90 -19.88
N GLY A 241 -14.14 -18.49 -18.97
CA GLY A 241 -13.94 -18.64 -17.55
C GLY A 241 -14.96 -17.85 -16.74
N SER A 242 -14.93 -18.04 -15.43
CA SER A 242 -15.77 -17.30 -14.50
C SER A 242 -14.91 -16.67 -13.42
N CYS A 243 -15.28 -15.48 -12.97
CA CYS A 243 -14.61 -14.75 -11.91
C CYS A 243 -15.60 -14.39 -10.82
N LEU A 244 -15.10 -14.27 -9.59
CA LEU A 244 -15.86 -13.61 -8.54
C LEU A 244 -16.11 -12.13 -8.90
N ASN A 245 -17.14 -11.55 -8.28
CA ASN A 245 -17.43 -10.14 -8.45
C ASN A 245 -16.29 -9.30 -7.85
N PHE A 246 -15.39 -8.83 -8.71
CA PHE A 246 -14.18 -8.11 -8.32
C PHE A 246 -14.48 -6.83 -7.52
N ASN A 247 -15.56 -6.12 -7.88
CA ASN A 247 -15.96 -4.91 -7.16
C ASN A 247 -16.45 -5.24 -5.75
N ALA A 248 -17.38 -6.19 -5.63
CA ALA A 248 -17.90 -6.60 -4.31
C ALA A 248 -16.78 -7.14 -3.40
N PHE A 249 -15.87 -7.95 -3.97
CA PHE A 249 -14.72 -8.47 -3.26
C PHE A 249 -13.73 -7.37 -2.84
N GLY A 250 -13.44 -6.42 -3.74
CA GLY A 250 -12.57 -5.28 -3.47
C GLY A 250 -13.11 -4.37 -2.36
N ILE A 251 -14.42 -4.08 -2.38
CA ILE A 251 -15.09 -3.30 -1.33
C ILE A 251 -15.05 -4.05 0.01
N ALA A 252 -15.38 -5.34 0.02
CA ALA A 252 -15.34 -6.15 1.24
C ALA A 252 -13.93 -6.20 1.84
N ASN A 253 -12.91 -6.40 1.00
CA ASN A 253 -11.51 -6.42 1.38
C ASN A 253 -11.09 -5.09 2.02
N ALA A 254 -11.33 -3.98 1.33
CA ALA A 254 -10.98 -2.65 1.83
C ALA A 254 -11.73 -2.29 3.12
N ALA A 255 -13.03 -2.57 3.21
CA ALA A 255 -13.82 -2.30 4.41
C ALA A 255 -13.34 -3.13 5.62
N THR A 256 -13.05 -4.41 5.42
CA THR A 256 -12.52 -5.29 6.47
C THR A 256 -11.15 -4.81 6.94
N ASN A 257 -10.27 -4.44 5.99
CA ASN A 257 -8.95 -3.94 6.29
C ASN A 257 -8.98 -2.65 7.11
N ILE A 258 -9.80 -1.66 6.71
CA ILE A 258 -10.01 -0.41 7.45
C ILE A 258 -10.53 -0.69 8.87
N THR A 259 -11.47 -1.62 9.02
CA THR A 259 -12.03 -2.00 10.33
C THR A 259 -10.95 -2.57 11.24
N LEU A 260 -10.07 -3.43 10.71
CA LEU A 260 -8.94 -3.97 11.46
C LEU A 260 -7.92 -2.88 11.81
N ASP A 261 -7.62 -1.95 10.91
CA ASP A 261 -6.72 -0.82 11.19
C ASP A 261 -7.25 0.04 12.34
N LEU A 262 -8.52 0.44 12.29
CA LEU A 262 -9.18 1.20 13.35
C LEU A 262 -9.16 0.45 14.69
N ALA A 263 -9.41 -0.86 14.68
CA ALA A 263 -9.38 -1.68 15.89
C ALA A 263 -7.98 -1.76 16.50
N VAL A 264 -6.94 -1.95 15.68
CA VAL A 264 -5.53 -1.99 16.13
C VAL A 264 -5.12 -0.63 16.71
N ILE A 265 -5.46 0.47 16.03
CA ILE A 265 -5.11 1.83 16.46
C ILE A 265 -5.89 2.27 17.71
N GLY A 266 -7.14 1.82 17.86
CA GLY A 266 -8.01 2.15 18.98
C GLY A 266 -7.63 1.49 20.31
N LEU A 267 -6.89 0.37 20.28
CA LEU A 267 -6.43 -0.36 21.47
C LEU A 267 -5.65 0.52 22.47
N PRO A 268 -4.55 1.19 22.09
CA PRO A 268 -3.75 1.96 23.02
C PRO A 268 -4.43 3.24 23.51
N LEU A 269 -5.34 3.84 22.73
CA LEU A 269 -5.97 5.13 23.05
C LEU A 269 -6.69 5.13 24.41
N HIS A 270 -7.50 4.09 24.66
CA HIS A 270 -8.27 3.96 25.90
C HIS A 270 -7.39 3.92 27.15
N LYS A 271 -6.15 3.41 27.03
CA LYS A 271 -5.24 3.23 28.17
C LYS A 271 -4.27 4.38 28.34
N ILE A 272 -3.86 5.01 27.24
CA ILE A 272 -2.99 6.19 27.29
C ILE A 272 -3.70 7.38 27.94
N ALA A 273 -5.02 7.52 27.71
CA ALA A 273 -5.82 8.56 28.36
C ALA A 273 -5.83 8.44 29.91
N ALA A 274 -5.55 7.25 30.45
CA ALA A 274 -5.67 6.94 31.86
C ALA A 274 -4.32 6.84 32.61
N LEU A 275 -3.16 7.02 31.96
CA LEU A 275 -1.85 6.75 32.58
C LEU A 275 -0.86 7.92 32.47
N SER A 276 -0.24 8.28 33.59
CA SER A 276 0.82 9.30 33.69
C SER A 276 2.16 8.79 33.15
N VAL A 277 2.30 8.76 31.82
CA VAL A 277 3.53 8.31 31.15
C VAL A 277 4.53 9.46 31.02
N SER A 278 5.83 9.18 31.12
CA SER A 278 6.89 10.18 30.88
C SER A 278 6.78 10.80 29.49
N LEU A 279 7.09 12.10 29.37
CA LEU A 279 6.95 12.89 28.13
C LEU A 279 7.55 12.17 26.91
N SER A 280 8.71 11.56 27.12
CA SER A 280 9.40 10.74 26.12
C SER A 280 8.53 9.61 25.55
N LYS A 281 7.94 8.78 26.42
CA LYS A 281 7.07 7.67 26.00
C LYS A 281 5.76 8.20 25.41
N LYS A 282 5.23 9.31 25.93
CA LYS A 282 4.03 9.97 25.41
C LYS A 282 4.20 10.42 23.96
N ILE A 283 5.33 11.05 23.62
CA ILE A 283 5.63 11.47 22.23
C ILE A 283 5.70 10.27 21.29
N MET A 284 6.33 9.15 21.70
CA MET A 284 6.43 7.94 20.88
C MET A 284 5.05 7.32 20.60
N LEU A 285 4.22 7.23 21.63
CA LEU A 285 2.87 6.70 21.49
C LEU A 285 2.01 7.60 20.61
N LEU A 286 2.17 8.93 20.73
CA LEU A 286 1.48 9.89 19.88
C LEU A 286 1.97 9.82 18.42
N SER A 287 3.27 9.63 18.17
CA SER A 287 3.79 9.49 16.80
C SER A 287 3.31 8.20 16.13
N MET A 288 3.28 7.08 16.87
CA MET A 288 2.73 5.83 16.36
C MET A 288 1.23 5.95 16.07
N PHE A 289 0.49 6.64 16.94
CA PHE A 289 -0.92 6.91 16.74
C PHE A 289 -1.18 7.80 15.52
N GLY A 290 -0.39 8.88 15.36
CA GLY A 290 -0.50 9.79 14.22
C GLY A 290 -0.23 9.09 12.89
N LEU A 291 0.81 8.26 12.82
CA LEU A 291 1.06 7.45 11.62
C LEU A 291 0.00 6.37 11.40
N GLY A 292 -0.53 5.74 12.44
CA GLY A 292 -1.66 4.82 12.30
C GLY A 292 -2.90 5.51 11.72
N PHE A 293 -3.22 6.71 12.21
CA PHE A 293 -4.31 7.51 11.66
C PHE A 293 -4.06 7.87 10.19
N PHE A 294 -2.83 8.27 9.84
CA PHE A 294 -2.45 8.50 8.45
C PHE A 294 -2.66 7.26 7.56
N VAL A 295 -2.22 6.08 8.00
CA VAL A 295 -2.44 4.81 7.28
C VAL A 295 -3.93 4.57 7.07
N THR A 296 -4.76 4.80 8.09
CA THR A 296 -6.22 4.61 7.99
C THR A 296 -6.86 5.55 6.98
N VAL A 297 -6.44 6.83 6.95
CA VAL A 297 -6.91 7.80 5.95
C VAL A 297 -6.51 7.34 4.54
N VAL A 298 -5.28 6.86 4.37
CA VAL A 298 -4.82 6.29 3.11
C VAL A 298 -5.68 5.09 2.68
N SER A 299 -6.04 4.19 3.58
CA SER A 299 -6.94 3.06 3.30
C SER A 299 -8.33 3.51 2.82
N ILE A 300 -8.87 4.60 3.40
CA ILE A 300 -10.16 5.19 2.98
C ILE A 300 -10.05 5.81 1.58
N LEU A 301 -8.96 6.53 1.30
CA LEU A 301 -8.71 7.09 -0.03
C LEU A 301 -8.59 6.00 -1.10
N ARG A 302 -7.92 4.89 -0.78
CA ARG A 302 -7.86 3.70 -1.63
C ARG A 302 -9.25 3.13 -1.91
N LEU A 303 -10.10 2.98 -0.90
CA LEU A 303 -11.49 2.51 -1.08
C LEU A 303 -12.27 3.43 -2.03
N ARG A 304 -12.14 4.76 -1.89
CA ARG A 304 -12.79 5.72 -2.79
C ARG A 304 -12.37 5.52 -4.23
N VAL A 305 -11.08 5.34 -4.49
CA VAL A 305 -10.53 5.08 -5.82
C VAL A 305 -11.10 3.77 -6.39
N VAL A 306 -11.10 2.69 -5.61
CA VAL A 306 -11.66 1.39 -6.04
C VAL A 306 -13.13 1.51 -6.44
N ILE A 307 -13.92 2.27 -5.68
CA ILE A 307 -15.34 2.50 -5.98
C ILE A 307 -15.50 3.34 -7.27
N THR A 308 -14.74 4.43 -7.40
CA THR A 308 -14.84 5.33 -8.56
C THR A 308 -14.49 4.64 -9.87
N TYR A 309 -13.51 3.73 -9.85
CA TYR A 309 -13.00 3.07 -11.05
C TYR A 309 -13.53 1.63 -11.24
N ALA A 310 -14.57 1.24 -10.50
CA ALA A 310 -15.13 -0.11 -10.57
C ALA A 310 -15.68 -0.50 -11.96
N THR A 311 -16.08 0.49 -12.77
CA THR A 311 -16.70 0.28 -14.11
C THR A 311 -15.89 0.91 -15.24
N THR A 312 -14.63 1.29 -14.99
CA THR A 312 -13.83 1.95 -16.02
C THR A 312 -13.42 0.99 -17.13
N THR A 313 -13.35 1.51 -18.35
CA THR A 313 -12.83 0.81 -19.54
C THR A 313 -11.31 0.96 -19.68
N ASN A 314 -10.68 1.90 -18.96
CA ASN A 314 -9.25 2.17 -19.04
C ASN A 314 -8.48 1.62 -17.82
N ALA A 315 -8.49 0.29 -17.69
CA ALA A 315 -7.93 -0.38 -16.52
C ALA A 315 -6.44 -0.02 -16.26
N THR A 316 -5.58 0.05 -17.29
CA THR A 316 -4.13 0.29 -17.12
C THR A 316 -3.76 1.69 -16.62
N TYR A 317 -4.65 2.68 -16.83
CA TYR A 317 -4.45 4.04 -16.36
C TYR A 317 -5.12 4.25 -14.99
N ASP A 318 -6.34 3.77 -14.82
CA ASP A 318 -7.13 4.06 -13.62
C ASP A 318 -6.72 3.23 -12.40
N THR A 319 -6.18 2.03 -12.60
CA THR A 319 -5.70 1.21 -11.47
C THR A 319 -4.41 1.76 -10.85
N VAL A 320 -3.70 2.65 -11.53
CA VAL A 320 -2.49 3.33 -11.04
C VAL A 320 -2.73 4.00 -9.70
N ALA A 321 -3.91 4.64 -9.56
CA ALA A 321 -4.30 5.26 -8.31
C ALA A 321 -4.43 4.25 -7.17
N THR A 322 -5.03 3.09 -7.46
CA THR A 322 -5.13 2.01 -6.49
C THR A 322 -3.75 1.47 -6.11
N SER A 323 -2.84 1.33 -7.09
CA SER A 323 -1.45 0.89 -6.88
C SER A 323 -0.69 1.81 -5.92
N TYR A 324 -0.56 3.11 -6.23
CA TYR A 324 0.26 3.98 -5.39
C TYR A 324 -0.32 4.16 -3.98
N TRP A 325 -1.65 4.17 -3.82
CA TRP A 325 -2.25 4.21 -2.48
C TRP A 325 -1.96 2.94 -1.68
N SER A 326 -1.99 1.77 -2.33
CA SER A 326 -1.65 0.48 -1.69
C SER A 326 -0.17 0.44 -1.24
N ILE A 327 0.72 1.04 -2.05
CA ILE A 327 2.15 1.18 -1.74
C ILE A 327 2.36 2.10 -0.54
N ILE A 328 1.74 3.28 -0.56
CA ILE A 328 1.79 4.23 0.56
C ILE A 328 1.28 3.56 1.84
N GLU A 329 0.12 2.90 1.79
CA GLU A 329 -0.49 2.20 2.93
C GLU A 329 0.46 1.17 3.52
N CYS A 330 0.96 0.25 2.68
CA CYS A 330 1.78 -0.87 3.12
C CYS A 330 3.11 -0.39 3.70
N PHE A 331 3.86 0.44 2.97
CA PHE A 331 5.18 0.87 3.41
C PHE A 331 5.11 1.87 4.58
N SER A 332 4.12 2.76 4.63
CA SER A 332 3.94 3.64 5.79
C SER A 332 3.57 2.87 7.05
N GLY A 333 2.77 1.79 6.93
CA GLY A 333 2.52 0.84 8.02
C GLY A 333 3.80 0.19 8.54
N ILE A 334 4.66 -0.27 7.62
CA ILE A 334 5.98 -0.85 7.97
C ILE A 334 6.87 0.20 8.65
N VAL A 335 6.96 1.43 8.14
CA VAL A 335 7.72 2.51 8.80
C VAL A 335 7.17 2.77 10.20
N CYS A 336 5.84 2.80 10.36
CA CYS A 336 5.18 3.06 11.63
C CYS A 336 5.51 2.01 12.70
N ILE A 337 5.50 0.72 12.36
CA ILE A 337 5.83 -0.35 13.33
C ILE A 337 7.32 -0.33 13.72
N ASN A 338 8.19 0.18 12.85
CA ASN A 338 9.63 0.27 13.09
C ASN A 338 10.07 1.54 13.86
N LEU A 339 9.19 2.55 14.02
CA LEU A 339 9.47 3.79 14.76
C LEU A 339 9.99 3.59 16.20
N PRO A 340 9.45 2.66 17.02
CA PRO A 340 9.89 2.49 18.41
C PRO A 340 11.38 2.15 18.54
N SER A 341 11.91 1.41 17.56
CA SER A 341 13.33 1.07 17.48
C SER A 341 14.13 2.30 17.04
N ALA A 342 13.74 2.99 15.97
CA ALA A 342 14.43 4.20 15.48
C ALA A 342 14.67 5.28 16.57
N ARG A 343 13.79 5.37 17.57
CA ARG A 343 13.94 6.27 18.73
C ARG A 343 15.18 5.95 19.59
N ARG A 344 15.50 4.67 19.81
CA ARG A 344 16.65 4.28 20.65
C ARG A 344 17.94 4.73 19.99
N LEU A 345 18.03 4.67 18.66
CA LEU A 345 19.14 5.17 17.87
C LEU A 345 19.21 6.68 17.88
N TYR A 346 18.07 7.38 17.69
CA TYR A 346 18.05 8.85 17.79
C TYR A 346 18.63 9.30 19.12
N ARG A 347 18.27 8.67 20.24
CA ARG A 347 18.85 8.98 21.55
C ARG A 347 20.35 8.71 21.61
N LYS A 348 20.85 7.61 21.03
CA LYS A 348 22.29 7.30 20.97
C LYS A 348 23.05 8.31 20.12
N VAL A 349 22.51 8.67 18.94
CA VAL A 349 23.09 9.64 18.01
C VAL A 349 23.05 11.06 18.58
N THR A 350 21.96 11.48 19.23
CA THR A 350 21.92 12.78 19.90
C THR A 350 22.88 12.85 21.08
N HIS A 351 23.06 11.76 21.84
CA HIS A 351 24.10 11.71 22.88
C HIS A 351 25.52 11.69 22.30
N PHE A 352 25.71 11.18 21.09
CA PHE A 352 27.01 11.15 20.42
C PHE A 352 27.36 12.48 19.73
N CYS A 353 26.38 13.12 19.07
CA CYS A 353 26.57 14.38 18.33
C CYS A 353 26.36 15.63 19.19
N PHE A 354 25.49 15.58 20.20
CA PHE A 354 25.16 16.71 21.10
C PHE A 354 25.45 16.39 22.58
N GLY A 355 26.24 15.34 22.85
CA GLY A 355 26.67 15.00 24.19
C GLY A 355 27.62 16.06 24.74
N THR A 356 27.09 16.94 25.58
CA THR A 356 27.91 17.63 26.57
C THR A 356 28.55 16.55 27.44
N SER A 357 29.88 16.53 27.51
CA SER A 357 30.62 15.75 28.49
C SER A 357 30.09 16.10 29.89
N ARG A 358 29.18 15.30 30.42
CA ARG A 358 29.06 15.17 31.87
C ARG A 358 30.26 14.34 32.28
N THR A 359 31.36 15.04 32.52
CA THR A 359 32.50 14.55 33.29
C THR A 359 31.92 13.79 34.48
N GLY A 360 32.17 12.49 34.52
CA GLY A 360 31.84 11.70 35.69
C GLY A 360 32.61 12.31 36.86
N GLN A 361 31.88 12.89 37.81
CA GLN A 361 32.36 12.85 39.18
C GLN A 361 32.30 11.37 39.57
N GLU A 362 33.46 10.73 39.54
CA GLU A 362 33.73 9.61 40.44
C GLU A 362 33.45 10.12 41.86
N GLU A 363 32.26 9.83 42.39
CA GLU A 363 32.10 9.73 43.83
C GLU A 363 32.89 8.50 44.27
N THR A 364 34.18 8.70 44.49
CA THR A 364 35.02 7.82 45.28
C THR A 364 34.33 7.66 46.63
N TYR A 365 33.67 6.52 46.84
CA TYR A 365 33.34 6.02 48.16
C TYR A 365 34.65 5.95 48.96
N GLN A 366 34.91 6.98 49.77
CA GLN A 366 35.90 6.87 50.83
C GLN A 366 35.42 5.78 51.77
N ASN A 367 36.10 4.65 51.73
CA ASN A 367 36.12 3.68 52.81
C ASN A 367 36.66 4.39 54.06
N VAL A 368 35.77 5.00 54.84
CA VAL A 368 36.07 5.41 56.22
C VAL A 368 36.09 4.13 57.04
N THR A 369 37.28 3.56 57.19
CA THR A 369 37.58 2.65 58.29
C THR A 369 37.48 3.45 59.60
N PRO A 370 36.75 2.97 60.63
CA PRO A 370 36.81 3.60 61.93
C PRO A 370 38.08 3.08 62.61
N ASN A 371 39.21 3.79 62.43
CA ASN A 371 40.40 3.50 63.19
C ASN A 371 40.40 4.32 64.48
N SER A 372 40.30 3.58 65.57
CA SER A 372 40.45 3.98 66.96
C SER A 372 41.78 4.68 67.20
N SER A 373 41.74 5.94 67.65
CA SER A 373 42.65 6.47 68.68
C SER A 373 42.38 7.97 68.90
N PHE A 374 41.62 8.31 69.94
CA PHE A 374 41.91 9.53 70.70
C PHE A 374 41.43 9.37 72.15
N ARG A 375 42.39 9.60 73.06
CA ARG A 375 42.32 9.45 74.51
C ARG A 375 41.60 10.64 75.13
N ARG A 376 40.71 10.40 76.11
CA ARG A 376 40.47 11.31 77.24
C ARG A 376 39.95 10.54 78.46
N GLN A 377 40.55 10.85 79.62
CA GLN A 377 40.18 10.46 80.99
C GLN A 377 38.67 10.66 81.24
N GLU A 378 37.99 9.94 82.14
CA GLU A 378 38.15 10.03 83.61
C GLU A 378 37.22 9.02 84.32
N THR A 379 37.68 8.48 85.46
CA THR A 379 36.94 7.98 86.66
C THR A 379 35.88 6.86 86.54
N GLU A 380 36.13 5.67 87.11
CA GLU A 380 35.67 5.22 88.47
C GLU A 380 34.15 4.96 88.50
N THR A 381 33.62 3.72 88.50
CA THR A 381 33.46 2.84 89.67
C THR A 381 32.78 1.52 89.27
N ASP A 382 33.30 0.41 89.81
CA ASP A 382 32.70 -0.82 90.33
C ASP A 382 31.42 -1.52 89.79
N THR A 383 31.48 -2.84 90.01
CA THR A 383 30.41 -3.85 90.25
C THR A 383 29.80 -4.65 89.08
N GLU A 384 30.33 -5.87 88.93
CA GLU A 384 29.64 -7.17 89.12
C GLU A 384 28.32 -7.50 88.37
N SER A 385 28.44 -8.47 87.47
CA SER A 385 27.73 -9.78 87.45
C SER A 385 26.20 -9.91 87.24
N LEU A 386 25.84 -11.11 86.74
CA LEU A 386 24.51 -11.77 86.73
C LEU A 386 23.61 -11.46 85.51
N VAL A 387 23.46 -12.35 84.52
CA VAL A 387 22.63 -13.58 84.54
C VAL A 387 21.28 -13.35 85.21
N TRP A 388 20.17 -13.41 84.45
CA TRP A 388 19.03 -14.30 84.72
C TRP A 388 17.95 -14.20 83.62
N VAL A 389 17.56 -15.38 83.16
CA VAL A 389 16.37 -15.69 82.38
C VAL A 389 15.15 -15.68 83.32
N SER A 390 14.01 -15.10 82.90
CA SER A 390 12.68 -15.75 82.89
C SER A 390 11.50 -14.75 82.92
N ARG A 391 10.44 -15.13 82.18
CA ARG A 391 8.98 -15.04 82.46
C ARG A 391 8.41 -13.69 82.95
N ASN A 392 7.20 -13.24 82.60
CA ASN A 392 6.01 -13.83 81.97
C ASN A 392 5.06 -12.62 81.73
N ARG A 393 4.38 -12.55 80.58
CA ARG A 393 2.92 -12.42 80.53
C ARG A 393 2.41 -12.77 79.14
#